data_AF-A0A3D4XXQ0-F1
#
_entry.id   AF-A0A3D4XXQ0-F1
#
_cell.length_a   1.000
_cell.length_b   1.000
_cell.length_c   1.000
_cell.angle_alpha   90.00
_cell.angle_beta   90.00
_cell.angle_gamma   90.00
#
_symmetry.space_group_name_H-M   'P 1'
#
loop_
_entity.id
_entity.type
_entity.pdbx_description
1 polymer ?
#
loop_
_entity_poly.entity_id
_entity_poly.type
_entity_poly.pdbx_seq_one_letter_code
_entity_poly.pdbx_strand_id
1 'polypeptide(L)' 'MQKIATRVFIYSSIVFGIIGILVVITGSGPDTPDSRISEIFIRLLFATVFIILPSFALSVASKYLNDKS' A
#
# COMPACT_ATOMS: atom_id res chain seq x y z
N MET A 1 -1.88 -6.10 -19.78
CA MET A 1 -1.25 -5.35 -18.67
C MET A 1 -2.20 -5.08 -17.50
N GLN A 2 -3.43 -4.65 -17.75
CA GLN A 2 -4.43 -4.35 -16.71
C GLN A 2 -4.60 -5.47 -15.65
N LYS A 3 -4.81 -6.73 -16.06
CA LYS A 3 -5.01 -7.87 -15.14
C LYS A 3 -3.84 -8.06 -14.16
N ILE A 4 -2.62 -7.73 -14.56
CA ILE A 4 -1.43 -7.83 -13.71
C ILE A 4 -1.42 -6.67 -12.71
N ALA A 5 -1.61 -5.43 -13.20
CA ALA A 5 -1.67 -4.25 -12.34
C ALA A 5 -2.79 -4.35 -11.28
N THR A 6 -3.95 -4.88 -11.65
CA THR A 6 -5.05 -5.12 -10.70
C THR A 6 -4.69 -6.18 -9.66
N ARG A 7 -4.00 -7.27 -10.04
CA ARG A 7 -3.52 -8.27 -9.07
C ARG A 7 -2.48 -7.68 -8.11
N VAL A 8 -1.51 -6.93 -8.62
CA VAL A 8 -0.49 -6.25 -7.80
C VAL A 8 -1.17 -5.29 -6.82
N PHE A 9 -2.12 -4.49 -7.30
CA PHE A 9 -2.91 -3.59 -6.46
C PHE A 9 -3.64 -4.33 -5.31
N ILE A 10 -4.29 -5.47 -5.61
CA ILE A 10 -5.01 -6.26 -4.59
C ILE A 10 -4.03 -6.79 -3.54
N TYR A 11 -2.94 -7.44 -3.95
CA TYR A 11 -1.96 -7.96 -3.00
C TYR A 11 -1.31 -6.86 -2.16
N SER A 12 -0.93 -5.74 -2.77
CA SER A 12 -0.37 -4.59 -2.04
C SER A 12 -1.39 -3.97 -1.07
N SER A 13 -2.67 -3.93 -1.42
CA SER A 13 -3.72 -3.42 -0.53
C SER A 13 -3.95 -4.33 0.68
N ILE A 14 -3.92 -5.64 0.48
CA ILE A 14 -4.02 -6.62 1.58
C ILE A 14 -2.81 -6.47 2.52
N VAL A 15 -1.60 -6.40 1.96
CA VAL A 15 -0.36 -6.20 2.74
C VAL A 15 -0.37 -4.87 3.48
N PHE A 16 -0.81 -3.78 2.84
CA PHE A 16 -0.99 -2.48 3.49
C PHE A 16 -1.96 -2.56 4.66
N GLY A 17 -3.08 -3.27 4.53
CA GLY A 17 -4.03 -3.48 5.62
C GLY A 17 -3.42 -4.24 6.80
N ILE A 18 -2.68 -5.31 6.52
CA ILE A 18 -1.98 -6.09 7.55
C ILE A 18 -0.93 -5.23 8.27
N ILE A 19 -0.11 -4.49 7.52
CA ILE A 19 0.90 -3.59 8.10
C ILE A 19 0.23 -2.46 8.89
N GLY A 20 -0.88 -1.91 8.41
CA GLY A 20 -1.64 -0.87 9.11
C GLY A 20 -2.16 -1.35 10.46
N ILE A 21 -2.70 -2.56 10.52
CA ILE A 21 -3.11 -3.17 11.79
C ILE A 21 -1.90 -3.36 12.72
N LEU A 22 -0.76 -3.82 12.18
CA LEU A 22 0.47 -3.95 12.98
C LEU A 22 0.94 -2.60 13.54
N VAL A 23 0.87 -1.51 12.77
CA VAL A 23 1.18 -0.15 13.25
C VAL A 23 0.24 0.23 14.39
N VAL A 24 -1.06 -0.02 14.28
CA VAL A 24 -2.02 0.32 15.34
C VAL A 24 -1.76 -0.48 16.62
N ILE A 25 -1.40 -1.76 16.51
CA ILE A 25 -1.14 -2.62 17.67
C ILE A 25 0.23 -2.34 18.31
N THR A 26 1.23 -1.99 17.51
CA THR A 26 2.61 -1.74 17.98
C THR A 26 2.92 -0.25 18.21
N GLY A 27 1.96 0.63 17.92
CA GLY A 27 2.07 2.06 18.14
C GLY A 27 2.23 2.37 19.63
N SER A 28 3.16 3.27 19.92
CA SER A 28 3.38 3.72 21.29
C SER A 28 2.31 4.78 21.61
N GLY A 29 1.87 4.89 22.87
CA GLY A 29 0.89 5.91 23.27
C GLY A 29 1.39 7.34 22.99
N PRO A 30 0.51 8.35 22.99
CA PRO A 30 0.85 9.73 22.60
C PRO A 30 1.97 10.38 23.43
N ASP A 31 2.19 9.88 24.65
CA ASP A 31 3.20 10.40 25.59
C ASP A 31 4.50 9.59 25.58
N THR A 32 4.61 8.57 24.72
CA THR A 32 5.80 7.71 24.61
C THR A 32 6.40 7.81 23.21
N PRO A 33 7.71 8.06 23.06
CA PRO A 33 8.34 8.08 21.76
C PRO A 33 8.17 6.74 21.06
N ASP A 34 7.93 6.80 19.76
CA ASP A 34 7.72 5.61 18.93
C ASP A 34 8.90 4.65 19.03
N SER A 35 8.60 3.40 19.35
CA SER A 35 9.58 2.32 19.33
C SER A 35 10.16 2.14 17.92
N ARG A 36 11.44 1.76 17.79
CA ARG A 36 12.10 1.52 16.49
C ARG A 36 11.30 0.58 15.56
N ILE A 37 10.55 -0.34 16.16
CA ILE A 37 9.65 -1.27 15.46
C ILE A 37 8.46 -0.54 14.83
N SER A 38 7.80 0.34 15.58
CA SER A 38 6.68 1.15 15.08
C SER A 38 7.12 2.09 13.95
N GLU A 39 8.30 2.71 14.07
CA GLU A 39 8.86 3.57 13.02
C GLU A 39 9.12 2.78 11.72
N ILE A 40 9.66 1.56 11.82
CA ILE A 40 9.85 0.68 10.67
C ILE A 40 8.51 0.34 10.03
N PHE A 41 7.49 -0.03 10.81
CA PHE A 41 6.18 -0.36 10.26
C PHE A 41 5.51 0.85 9.60
N ILE A 42 5.63 2.05 10.17
CA ILE A 42 5.13 3.30 9.57
C ILE A 42 5.84 3.57 8.23
N ARG A 43 7.16 3.44 8.17
CA ARG A 43 7.91 3.59 6.91
C ARG A 43 7.50 2.54 5.87
N LEU A 44 7.30 1.30 6.30
CA LEU A 44 6.87 0.20 5.42
C LEU A 44 5.45 0.43 4.89
N LEU A 45 4.55 0.94 5.74
CA LEU A 45 3.21 1.36 5.38
C LEU A 45 3.24 2.42 4.27
N PHE A 46 4.04 3.48 4.45
CA PHE A 46 4.21 4.51 3.42
C PHE A 46 4.82 3.96 2.13
N ALA A 47 5.81 3.06 2.21
CA ALA A 47 6.39 2.41 1.03
C ALA A 47 5.33 1.63 0.23
N THR A 48 4.40 0.95 0.91
CA THR A 48 3.31 0.25 0.22
C THR A 48 2.33 1.18 -0.49
N VAL A 49 2.12 2.41 -0.01
CA VAL A 49 1.30 3.43 -0.71
C VAL A 49 1.92 3.79 -2.07
N PHE A 50 3.24 3.91 -2.15
CA PHE A 50 3.95 4.16 -3.41
C PHE A 50 3.85 3.01 -4.41
N ILE A 51 3.44 1.80 -4.00
CA ILE A 51 3.19 0.68 -4.92
C ILE A 51 1.72 0.65 -5.33
N ILE A 52 0.81 0.91 -4.38
CA ILE A 52 -0.64 0.90 -4.59
C ILE A 52 -1.04 1.98 -5.59
N LEU A 53 -0.56 3.22 -5.42
CA LEU A 53 -0.96 4.35 -6.26
C LEU A 53 -0.57 4.18 -7.74
N PRO A 54 0.69 3.83 -8.09
CA PRO A 54 1.06 3.56 -9.49
C PRO A 54 0.35 2.33 -10.06
N SER A 55 0.16 1.28 -9.26
CA SER A 55 -0.57 0.08 -9.71
C SER A 55 -2.02 0.40 -10.07
N PHE A 56 -2.67 1.25 -9.27
CA PHE A 56 -4.01 1.75 -9.54
C PHE A 56 -4.05 2.61 -10.80
N ALA A 57 -3.15 3.59 -10.91
CA ALA A 57 -3.05 4.46 -12.09
C ALA A 57 -2.82 3.65 -13.37
N LEU A 58 -1.94 2.65 -13.34
CA LEU A 58 -1.62 1.78 -14.47
C LEU A 58 -2.80 0.86 -14.85
N SER A 59 -3.57 0.40 -13.86
CA SER A 59 -4.80 -0.37 -14.07
C SER A 59 -5.87 0.48 -14.78
N VAL A 60 -6.02 1.75 -14.39
CA VAL A 60 -6.95 2.69 -15.05
C VAL A 60 -6.47 3.06 -16.45
N ALA A 61 -5.20 3.45 -16.62
CA ALA A 61 -4.62 3.79 -17.91
C ALA A 61 -4.71 2.64 -18.92
N SER A 62 -4.45 1.41 -18.47
CA SER A 62 -4.61 0.22 -19.31
C SER A 62 -6.04 0.04 -19.81
N LYS A 63 -7.05 0.43 -19.02
CA LYS A 63 -8.46 0.34 -19.42
C LYS A 63 -8.78 1.32 -20.56
N TYR A 64 -8.30 2.56 -20.45
CA TYR A 64 -8.49 3.58 -21.49
C TYR A 64 -7.72 3.29 -22.79
N LEU A 65 -6.54 2.67 -22.70
CA LEU A 65 -5.76 2.29 -23.87
C LEU A 65 -6.37 1.09 -24.63
N ASN A 66 -6.99 0.14 -23.92
CA ASN A 66 -7.58 -1.05 -24.53
C ASN A 66 -8.96 -0.80 -25.16
N ASP A 67 -9.63 0.31 -24.80
CA ASP A 67 -10.94 0.72 -25.35
C ASP A 67 -10.81 1.44 -26.71
N LYS A 68 -9.58 1.85 -27.09
CA LYS A 68 -9.27 2.55 -28.35
C LYS A 68 -8.72 1.65 -29.47
N SER A 69 -8.79 0.33 -29.32
CA SER A 69 -8.35 -0.65 -30.33
C SER A 69 -9.52 -1.39 -30.96
#